data_AF-A0A1G5DF60-F1
#
_entry.id   AF-A0A1G5DF60-F1
#
_cell.length_a   1.000
_cell.length_b   1.000
_cell.length_c   1.000
_cell.angle_alpha   90.00
_cell.angle_beta   90.00
_cell.angle_gamma   90.00
#
_symmetry.space_group_name_H-M   'P 1'
#
loop_
_entity.id
_entity.type
_entity.pdbx_description
1 polymer ?
#
loop_
_entity_poly.entity_id
_entity_poly.type
_entity_poly.pdbx_seq_one_letter_code
_entity_poly.pdbx_strand_id
1 'polypeptide(L)'
;MTSTAEDIERLFSASRGYNALFLAAGSIEEACEENPESLTETGVRLLLGCLADDRFETRRTAYFFYGRLAGILARTAEALGPGHPVSRLALEGVSTLCAEAKGRRHMAICSACHCLAPRHSDLPPAGPGPAPTCCSLDEILQRAGFPLDTHPHPTGRSLLYHHGKTTLVIKCARPEEDPEGLSAEWHWMQTLASSLPPGSHVPTPVGPALMRITDLPQEAASDTAMAFLTTPDYFTYPNEPLAPLETASVIEIMGRSAFLFGHLAARGILHTAPVPLFHNRVQTDRRNDEGVYLWQKGGRLDRWLASCRFPNFGLSGLRDFEHMSTARELPTGDYYRIMGDQILSLLLVAGSHFRSREGAAALSHAPDTSDRRDWFNADHLTAMLEAILTGYHQGFTGGGSKPPDGIDLGALGRRMIEEMGRDTHMEEILRARDQQDMEEKDFTRFLTDRGYSDQEAQRVPRGAADIILFTGPHLGRFNGKISCPELIEFTATLASITITDGFLINAP
;
A
#
# COMPACT_ATOMS: atom_id res chain seq x y z
N MET A 1 -21.00 40.69 6.82
CA MET A 1 -22.25 40.12 7.37
C MET A 1 -21.86 38.84 8.06
N THR A 2 -21.67 38.87 9.38
CA THR A 2 -21.33 37.70 10.19
C THR A 2 -22.63 36.96 10.51
N SER A 3 -23.03 36.02 9.65
CA SER A 3 -24.11 35.07 9.93
C SER A 3 -23.60 34.13 11.03
N THR A 4 -24.17 34.28 12.22
CA THR A 4 -23.76 33.59 13.45
C THR A 4 -24.17 32.12 13.40
N ALA A 5 -23.60 31.29 14.29
CA ALA A 5 -23.91 29.87 14.42
C ALA A 5 -25.41 29.54 14.47
N GLU A 6 -26.26 30.47 14.92
CA GLU A 6 -27.72 30.34 14.91
C GLU A 6 -28.32 30.22 13.49
N ASP A 7 -27.72 30.86 12.49
CA ASP A 7 -28.21 30.78 11.10
C ASP A 7 -27.86 29.41 10.48
N ILE A 8 -26.71 28.84 10.86
CA ILE A 8 -26.30 27.47 10.52
C ILE A 8 -27.26 26.44 11.16
N GLU A 9 -27.60 26.63 12.44
CA GLU A 9 -28.57 25.79 13.16
C GLU A 9 -29.99 25.86 12.56
N ARG A 10 -30.44 27.05 12.14
CA ARG A 10 -31.73 27.25 11.47
C ARG A 10 -31.78 26.59 10.10
N LEU A 11 -30.71 26.67 9.31
CA LEU A 11 -30.62 26.07 7.98
C LEU A 11 -30.75 24.54 8.04
N PHE A 12 -30.10 23.89 9.01
CA PHE A 12 -30.15 22.43 9.17
C PHE A 12 -31.47 21.93 9.77
N SER A 13 -32.01 22.62 10.79
CA SER A 13 -33.26 22.23 11.44
C SER A 13 -34.48 22.36 10.50
N ALA A 14 -34.47 23.32 9.57
CA ALA A 14 -35.55 23.53 8.61
C ALA A 14 -35.47 22.62 7.37
N SER A 15 -34.29 22.09 7.02
CA SER A 15 -34.04 21.39 5.76
C SER A 15 -34.26 19.88 5.86
N ARG A 16 -35.37 19.37 5.31
CA ARG A 16 -35.63 17.90 5.23
C ARG A 16 -35.23 17.24 3.91
N GLY A 17 -34.81 18.02 2.90
CA GLY A 17 -34.52 17.53 1.55
C GLY A 17 -33.03 17.54 1.21
N TYR A 18 -32.57 16.51 0.50
CA TYR A 18 -31.16 16.35 0.07
C TYR A 18 -30.57 17.61 -0.58
N ASN A 19 -31.27 18.23 -1.54
CA ASN A 19 -30.75 19.40 -2.26
C ASN A 19 -30.56 20.61 -1.33
N ALA A 20 -31.49 20.82 -0.39
CA ALA A 20 -31.40 21.91 0.58
C ALA A 20 -30.21 21.69 1.52
N LEU A 21 -30.03 20.46 2.02
CA LEU A 21 -28.89 20.10 2.86
C LEU A 21 -27.55 20.21 2.11
N PHE A 22 -27.52 19.80 0.84
CA PHE A 22 -26.31 19.90 0.02
C PHE A 22 -25.89 21.35 -0.26
N LEU A 23 -26.86 22.25 -0.48
CA LEU A 23 -26.61 23.69 -0.65
C LEU A 23 -26.21 24.35 0.68
N ALA A 24 -26.91 24.01 1.77
CA ALA A 24 -26.57 24.49 3.12
C ALA A 24 -25.14 24.11 3.51
N ALA A 25 -24.73 22.87 3.22
CA ALA A 25 -23.35 22.42 3.44
C ALA A 25 -22.35 23.26 2.62
N GLY A 26 -22.68 23.68 1.40
CA GLY A 26 -21.82 24.56 0.60
C GLY A 26 -21.64 25.95 1.22
N SER A 27 -22.72 26.57 1.70
CA SER A 27 -22.62 27.87 2.37
C SER A 27 -21.81 27.82 3.67
N ILE A 28 -21.85 26.68 4.38
CA ILE A 28 -21.07 26.47 5.60
C ILE A 28 -19.60 26.23 5.26
N GLU A 29 -19.33 25.44 4.22
CA GLU A 29 -17.98 25.24 3.69
C GLU A 29 -17.32 26.59 3.38
N GLU A 30 -17.99 27.47 2.65
CA GLU A 30 -17.53 28.84 2.36
C GLU A 30 -17.30 29.67 3.64
N ALA A 31 -18.25 29.66 4.58
CA ALA A 31 -18.14 30.42 5.83
C ALA A 31 -16.98 29.93 6.72
N CYS A 32 -16.75 28.61 6.78
CA CYS A 32 -15.66 28.00 7.54
C CYS A 32 -14.30 28.21 6.87
N GLU A 33 -14.23 28.32 5.55
CA GLU A 33 -13.01 28.69 4.81
C GLU A 33 -12.61 30.15 5.08
N GLU A 34 -13.57 31.07 5.20
CA GLU A 34 -13.31 32.46 5.55
C GLU A 34 -12.99 32.66 7.04
N ASN A 35 -13.73 31.96 7.92
CA ASN A 35 -13.57 32.06 9.37
C ASN A 35 -13.84 30.71 10.06
N PRO A 36 -12.79 29.89 10.30
CA PRO A 36 -12.92 28.58 10.96
C PRO A 36 -13.58 28.64 12.34
N GLU A 37 -13.40 29.73 13.09
CA GLU A 37 -13.99 29.92 14.43
C GLU A 37 -15.52 30.09 14.40
N SER A 38 -16.11 30.29 13.22
CA SER A 38 -17.57 30.36 13.06
C SER A 38 -18.28 29.03 13.32
N LEU A 39 -17.57 27.90 13.23
CA LEU A 39 -18.14 26.58 13.51
C LEU A 39 -18.13 26.29 15.01
N THR A 40 -19.32 26.32 15.62
CA THR A 40 -19.48 26.01 17.06
C THR A 40 -19.59 24.51 17.32
N GLU A 41 -19.48 24.11 18.59
CA GLU A 41 -19.74 22.73 19.00
C GLU A 41 -21.12 22.22 18.59
N THR A 42 -22.16 23.07 18.65
CA THR A 42 -23.49 22.70 18.16
C THR A 42 -23.49 22.46 16.66
N GLY A 43 -22.83 23.33 15.89
CA GLY A 43 -22.65 23.15 14.45
C GLY A 43 -21.95 21.84 14.11
N VAL A 44 -20.88 21.50 14.84
CA VAL A 44 -20.20 20.20 14.71
C VAL A 44 -21.15 19.04 14.96
N ARG A 45 -21.92 19.07 16.06
CA ARG A 45 -22.88 17.98 16.38
C ARG A 45 -23.96 17.83 15.31
N LEU A 46 -24.42 18.92 14.71
CA LEU A 46 -25.38 18.88 13.59
C LEU A 46 -24.77 18.27 12.33
N LEU A 47 -23.54 18.66 11.98
CA LEU A 47 -22.81 18.08 10.84
C LEU A 47 -22.56 16.59 11.06
N LEU A 48 -22.11 16.18 12.25
CA LEU A 48 -21.94 14.77 12.63
C LEU A 48 -23.25 14.00 12.57
N GLY A 49 -24.35 14.58 13.06
CA GLY A 49 -25.68 13.98 12.96
C GLY A 49 -26.13 13.77 11.52
N CYS A 50 -25.84 14.72 10.63
CA CYS A 50 -26.13 14.59 9.19
C CYS A 50 -25.20 13.57 8.51
N LEU A 51 -23.96 13.46 8.97
CA LEU A 51 -22.99 12.49 8.48
C LEU A 51 -23.35 11.06 8.91
N ALA A 52 -23.90 10.90 10.12
CA ALA A 52 -24.39 9.64 10.66
C ALA A 52 -25.72 9.15 10.03
N ASP A 53 -26.42 10.03 9.32
CA ASP A 53 -27.70 9.75 8.69
C ASP A 53 -27.53 9.01 7.35
N ASP A 54 -28.08 7.81 7.22
CA ASP A 54 -27.95 6.94 6.05
C ASP A 54 -29.03 7.15 4.98
N ARG A 55 -30.02 8.03 5.22
CA ARG A 55 -31.20 8.21 4.36
C ARG A 55 -30.88 8.57 2.91
N PHE A 56 -29.67 9.05 2.62
CA PHE A 56 -29.23 9.45 1.29
C PHE A 56 -28.22 8.51 0.64
N GLU A 57 -27.82 7.41 1.30
CA GLU A 57 -26.72 6.54 0.85
C GLU A 57 -26.95 5.92 -0.54
N THR A 58 -28.20 5.62 -0.89
CA THR A 58 -28.56 5.03 -2.18
C THR A 58 -28.43 6.01 -3.36
N ARG A 59 -28.29 7.32 -3.11
CA ARG A 59 -28.14 8.32 -4.17
C ARG A 59 -26.80 8.19 -4.87
N ARG A 60 -26.78 8.47 -6.18
CA ARG A 60 -25.53 8.50 -6.97
C ARG A 60 -24.55 9.55 -6.46
N THR A 61 -25.06 10.65 -5.91
CA THR A 61 -24.28 11.78 -5.40
C THR A 61 -23.96 11.69 -3.92
N ALA A 62 -24.34 10.60 -3.23
CA ALA A 62 -24.14 10.42 -1.80
C ALA A 62 -22.67 10.63 -1.38
N TYR A 63 -21.74 10.07 -2.16
CA TYR A 63 -20.30 10.22 -1.92
C TYR A 63 -19.87 11.70 -1.82
N PHE A 64 -20.35 12.55 -2.72
CA PHE A 64 -19.99 13.98 -2.71
C PHE A 64 -20.63 14.73 -1.55
N PHE A 65 -21.86 14.39 -1.17
CA PHE A 65 -22.52 15.02 -0.03
C PHE A 65 -21.83 14.69 1.30
N TYR A 66 -21.63 13.41 1.58
CA TYR A 66 -20.95 12.97 2.80
C TYR A 66 -19.48 13.43 2.81
N GLY A 67 -18.82 13.42 1.66
CA GLY A 67 -17.44 13.89 1.51
C GLY A 67 -17.32 15.40 1.79
N ARG A 68 -18.30 16.20 1.37
CA ARG A 68 -18.37 17.62 1.73
C ARG A 68 -18.55 17.80 3.23
N LEU A 69 -19.52 17.13 3.86
CA LEU A 69 -19.75 17.25 5.30
C LEU A 69 -18.52 16.87 6.13
N ALA A 70 -17.90 15.73 5.81
CA ALA A 70 -16.67 15.29 6.47
C ALA A 70 -15.50 16.25 6.17
N GLY A 71 -15.43 16.78 4.95
CA GLY A 71 -14.43 17.76 4.54
C GLY A 71 -14.50 19.08 5.31
N ILE A 72 -15.70 19.58 5.60
CA ILE A 72 -15.90 20.75 6.48
C ILE A 72 -15.30 20.47 7.85
N LEU A 73 -15.68 19.35 8.47
CA LEU A 73 -15.20 18.98 9.80
C LEU A 73 -13.66 18.83 9.85
N ALA A 74 -13.09 18.12 8.89
CA ALA A 74 -11.65 17.86 8.83
C ALA A 74 -10.83 19.13 8.55
N ARG A 75 -11.23 19.94 7.56
CA ARG A 75 -10.49 21.17 7.21
C ARG A 75 -10.65 22.28 8.25
N THR A 76 -11.83 22.41 8.87
CA THR A 76 -12.00 23.33 10.00
C THR A 76 -11.15 22.90 11.19
N ALA A 77 -11.10 21.61 11.51
CA ALA A 77 -10.21 21.09 12.56
C ALA A 77 -8.72 21.31 12.23
N GLU A 78 -8.32 21.13 10.98
CA GLU A 78 -6.97 21.44 10.49
C GLU A 78 -6.62 22.92 10.73
N ALA A 79 -7.53 23.83 10.35
CA ALA A 79 -7.31 25.27 10.46
C ALA A 79 -7.30 25.79 11.91
N LEU A 80 -8.13 25.22 12.78
CA LEU A 80 -8.18 25.57 14.20
C LEU A 80 -7.05 24.94 15.03
N GLY A 81 -6.45 23.87 14.52
CA GLY A 81 -5.40 23.11 15.19
C GLY A 81 -5.93 22.08 16.21
N PRO A 82 -5.08 21.13 16.64
CA PRO A 82 -5.49 19.96 17.42
C PRO A 82 -5.88 20.26 18.88
N GLY A 83 -5.41 21.37 19.45
CA GLY A 83 -5.75 21.79 20.82
C GLY A 83 -7.14 22.40 20.96
N HIS A 84 -7.81 22.78 19.87
CA HIS A 84 -9.08 23.49 19.92
C HIS A 84 -10.26 22.54 20.22
N PRO A 85 -11.19 22.88 21.13
CA PRO A 85 -12.31 22.00 21.51
C PRO A 85 -13.19 21.54 20.33
N VAL A 86 -13.47 22.45 19.39
CA VAL A 86 -14.21 22.15 18.15
C VAL A 86 -13.48 21.13 17.29
N SER A 87 -12.15 21.23 17.16
CA SER A 87 -11.33 20.27 16.42
C SER A 87 -11.43 18.88 17.04
N ARG A 88 -11.27 18.79 18.36
CA ARG A 88 -11.36 17.51 19.08
C ARG A 88 -12.74 16.87 18.90
N LEU A 89 -13.80 17.62 19.14
CA LEU A 89 -15.18 17.13 18.99
C LEU A 89 -15.47 16.67 17.55
N ALA A 90 -15.02 17.43 16.55
CA ALA A 90 -15.20 17.11 15.14
C ALA A 90 -14.48 15.81 14.78
N LEU A 91 -13.20 15.71 15.16
CA LEU A 91 -12.33 14.61 14.78
C LEU A 91 -12.65 13.31 15.54
N GLU A 92 -12.97 13.36 16.84
CA GLU A 92 -13.44 12.19 17.60
C GLU A 92 -14.76 11.65 17.01
N GLY A 93 -15.67 12.54 16.59
CA GLY A 93 -16.91 12.18 15.91
C GLY A 93 -16.68 11.57 14.52
N VAL A 94 -15.77 12.14 13.72
CA VAL A 94 -15.39 11.59 12.41
C VAL A 94 -14.73 10.21 12.56
N SER A 95 -13.82 10.02 13.51
CA SER A 95 -13.19 8.73 13.78
C SER A 95 -14.20 7.65 14.15
N THR A 96 -15.21 7.99 14.97
CA THR A 96 -16.31 7.07 15.31
C THR A 96 -17.07 6.65 14.04
N LEU A 97 -17.42 7.61 13.19
CA LEU A 97 -18.16 7.33 11.96
C LEU A 97 -17.34 6.59 10.89
N CYS A 98 -16.01 6.72 10.89
CA CYS A 98 -15.12 5.90 10.06
C CYS A 98 -15.21 4.40 10.40
N ALA A 99 -15.48 4.05 11.66
CA ALA A 99 -15.63 2.66 12.09
C ALA A 99 -17.05 2.11 11.82
N GLU A 100 -18.08 2.96 11.95
CA GLU A 100 -19.49 2.54 11.87
C GLU A 100 -20.09 2.58 10.45
N ALA A 101 -19.69 3.55 9.63
CA ALA A 101 -20.28 3.73 8.31
C ALA A 101 -19.93 2.58 7.37
N LYS A 102 -20.74 2.40 6.31
CA LYS A 102 -20.49 1.44 5.23
C LYS A 102 -20.60 2.10 3.85
N GLY A 103 -20.18 1.35 2.83
CA GLY A 103 -20.40 1.70 1.43
C GLY A 103 -19.83 3.07 1.01
N ARG A 104 -20.63 3.82 0.24
CA ARG A 104 -20.18 5.12 -0.32
C ARG A 104 -19.99 6.19 0.75
N ARG A 105 -20.81 6.13 1.81
CA ARG A 105 -20.75 7.07 2.93
C ARG A 105 -19.44 6.88 3.67
N HIS A 106 -19.12 5.65 4.03
CA HIS A 106 -17.84 5.27 4.65
C HIS A 106 -16.64 5.81 3.87
N MET A 107 -16.53 5.45 2.59
CA MET A 107 -15.41 5.91 1.77
C MET A 107 -15.32 7.43 1.67
N ALA A 108 -16.45 8.14 1.66
CA ALA A 108 -16.46 9.60 1.62
C ALA A 108 -15.96 10.23 2.92
N ILE A 109 -16.36 9.69 4.08
CA ILE A 109 -15.91 10.12 5.40
C ILE A 109 -14.41 9.86 5.54
N CYS A 110 -13.97 8.62 5.28
CA CYS A 110 -12.58 8.22 5.41
C CYS A 110 -11.66 9.05 4.49
N SER A 111 -12.08 9.26 3.24
CA SER A 111 -11.27 10.03 2.28
C SER A 111 -11.05 11.47 2.75
N ALA A 112 -12.00 12.09 3.45
CA ALA A 112 -11.88 13.49 3.89
C ALA A 112 -10.76 13.71 4.91
N CYS A 113 -10.37 12.68 5.69
CA CYS A 113 -9.29 12.78 6.67
C CYS A 113 -7.91 13.04 6.05
N HIS A 114 -7.75 12.89 4.73
CA HIS A 114 -6.47 13.06 4.05
C HIS A 114 -5.83 14.45 4.23
N CYS A 115 -6.62 15.49 4.51
CA CYS A 115 -6.10 16.85 4.68
C CYS A 115 -5.29 17.01 5.97
N LEU A 116 -5.52 16.15 6.96
CA LEU A 116 -4.86 16.12 8.27
C LEU A 116 -3.51 15.38 8.25
N ALA A 117 -3.15 14.76 7.12
CA ALA A 117 -1.90 14.02 6.99
C ALA A 117 -0.66 14.94 7.13
N PRO A 118 0.44 14.44 7.72
CA PRO A 118 1.72 15.15 7.75
C PRO A 118 2.14 15.64 6.36
N ARG A 119 2.42 16.94 6.24
CA ARG A 119 2.86 17.57 4.98
C ARG A 119 4.38 17.80 4.89
N HIS A 120 5.08 17.54 5.98
CA HIS A 120 6.52 17.71 6.10
C HIS A 120 7.16 16.39 6.49
N SER A 121 8.42 16.24 6.10
CA SER A 121 9.27 15.16 6.58
C SER A 121 10.45 15.72 7.34
N ASP A 122 10.85 15.02 8.39
CA ASP A 122 12.04 15.33 9.19
C ASP A 122 13.33 14.99 8.44
N LEU A 123 13.25 14.19 7.38
CA LEU A 123 14.39 13.76 6.57
C LEU A 123 14.28 14.34 5.16
N PRO A 124 15.42 14.69 4.54
CA PRO A 124 15.43 15.15 3.16
C PRO A 124 15.06 14.01 2.20
N PRO A 125 14.48 14.34 1.04
CA PRO A 125 14.30 13.38 -0.03
C PRO A 125 15.65 12.88 -0.56
N ALA A 126 15.64 11.72 -1.22
CA ALA A 126 16.78 11.28 -2.01
C ALA A 126 17.03 12.30 -3.13
N GLY A 127 18.18 12.99 -3.08
CA GLY A 127 18.58 13.90 -4.14
C GLY A 127 18.92 13.18 -5.45
N PRO A 128 19.26 13.92 -6.52
CA PRO A 128 19.68 13.31 -7.77
C PRO A 128 20.90 12.40 -7.56
N GLY A 129 20.93 11.28 -8.28
CA GLY A 129 22.01 10.31 -8.16
C GLY A 129 23.36 10.87 -8.64
N PRO A 130 24.49 10.54 -7.98
CA PRO A 130 25.80 10.92 -8.47
C PRO A 130 26.15 10.11 -9.73
N ALA A 131 27.12 10.60 -10.50
CA ALA A 131 27.69 9.82 -11.59
C ALA A 131 28.34 8.52 -11.05
N PRO A 132 28.23 7.38 -11.78
CA PRO A 132 28.84 6.12 -11.35
C PRO A 132 30.35 6.24 -11.14
N THR A 133 30.84 5.74 -10.02
CA THR A 133 32.28 5.64 -9.74
C THR A 133 32.81 4.27 -10.18
N CYS A 134 33.93 4.24 -10.93
CA CYS A 134 34.54 2.98 -11.36
C CYS A 134 35.19 2.26 -10.16
N CYS A 135 34.89 0.97 -9.96
CA CYS A 135 35.47 0.12 -8.91
C CYS A 135 35.65 -1.31 -9.46
N SER A 136 36.58 -2.10 -8.94
CA SER A 136 36.63 -3.54 -9.25
C SER A 136 35.81 -4.36 -8.25
N LEU A 137 35.42 -5.58 -8.65
CA LEU A 137 34.78 -6.53 -7.72
C LEU A 137 35.66 -6.80 -6.48
N ASP A 138 36.96 -6.96 -6.67
CA ASP A 138 37.93 -7.19 -5.59
C ASP A 138 37.94 -6.03 -4.57
N GLU A 139 37.89 -4.78 -5.05
CA GLU A 139 37.81 -3.61 -4.18
C GLU A 139 36.54 -3.61 -3.32
N ILE A 140 35.41 -4.05 -3.89
CA ILE A 140 34.13 -4.13 -3.17
C ILE A 140 34.18 -5.25 -2.14
N LEU A 141 34.68 -6.44 -2.51
CA LEU A 141 34.85 -7.57 -1.58
C LEU A 141 35.76 -7.18 -0.41
N GLN A 142 36.89 -6.52 -0.69
CA GLN A 142 37.81 -6.04 0.35
C GLN A 142 37.16 -5.00 1.27
N ARG A 143 36.45 -4.01 0.71
CA ARG A 143 35.72 -3.00 1.50
C ARG A 143 34.64 -3.61 2.38
N ALA A 144 33.98 -4.66 1.88
CA ALA A 144 32.96 -5.41 2.60
C ALA A 144 33.54 -6.37 3.66
N GLY A 145 34.86 -6.61 3.65
CA GLY A 145 35.52 -7.59 4.53
C GLY A 145 35.33 -9.05 4.10
N PHE A 146 35.15 -9.30 2.81
CA PHE A 146 34.93 -10.64 2.24
C PHE A 146 36.22 -11.20 1.62
N PRO A 147 36.49 -12.52 1.74
CA PRO A 147 37.55 -13.19 0.99
C PRO A 147 37.37 -13.03 -0.52
N LEU A 148 38.46 -12.85 -1.26
CA LEU A 148 38.44 -12.66 -2.72
C LEU A 148 38.00 -13.92 -3.49
N ASP A 149 38.10 -15.09 -2.87
CA ASP A 149 37.63 -16.37 -3.42
C ASP A 149 36.15 -16.66 -3.11
N THR A 150 35.41 -15.69 -2.55
CA THR A 150 33.97 -15.86 -2.29
C THR A 150 33.19 -15.85 -3.60
N HIS A 151 32.36 -16.87 -3.81
CA HIS A 151 31.54 -17.00 -5.00
C HIS A 151 30.16 -16.33 -4.86
N PRO A 152 29.63 -15.74 -5.95
CA PRO A 152 28.30 -15.14 -5.97
C PRO A 152 27.19 -16.20 -6.10
N HIS A 153 26.05 -15.89 -5.51
CA HIS A 153 24.76 -16.55 -5.75
C HIS A 153 23.82 -15.55 -6.43
N PRO A 154 23.50 -15.72 -7.72
CA PRO A 154 22.60 -14.79 -8.42
C PRO A 154 21.17 -14.93 -7.91
N THR A 155 20.50 -13.81 -7.64
CA THR A 155 19.09 -13.75 -7.22
C THR A 155 18.43 -12.52 -7.85
N GLY A 156 17.60 -12.73 -8.88
CA GLY A 156 17.00 -11.64 -9.64
C GLY A 156 18.07 -10.80 -10.33
N ARG A 157 18.12 -9.49 -10.04
CA ARG A 157 19.14 -8.55 -10.53
C ARG A 157 20.32 -8.37 -9.57
N SER A 158 20.41 -9.18 -8.52
CA SER A 158 21.42 -9.05 -7.47
C SER A 158 22.36 -10.24 -7.46
N LEU A 159 23.62 -9.99 -7.10
CA LEU A 159 24.61 -11.01 -6.76
C LEU A 159 24.80 -11.02 -5.25
N LEU A 160 24.62 -12.20 -4.64
CA LEU A 160 24.76 -12.39 -3.19
C LEU A 160 26.08 -13.11 -2.87
N TYR A 161 26.88 -12.55 -1.99
CA TYR A 161 28.08 -13.18 -1.45
C TYR A 161 27.84 -13.43 0.04
N HIS A 162 28.04 -14.67 0.49
CA HIS A 162 27.82 -15.05 1.89
C HIS A 162 29.15 -15.29 2.60
N HIS A 163 29.33 -14.68 3.78
CA HIS A 163 30.47 -14.93 4.64
C HIS A 163 30.06 -14.84 6.12
N GLY A 164 30.09 -15.97 6.83
CA GLY A 164 29.60 -16.06 8.21
C GLY A 164 28.10 -15.76 8.30
N LYS A 165 27.73 -14.75 9.10
CA LYS A 165 26.34 -14.27 9.26
C LYS A 165 26.00 -13.05 8.40
N THR A 166 26.92 -12.63 7.55
CA THR A 166 26.80 -11.43 6.73
C THR A 166 26.62 -11.83 5.26
N THR A 167 25.77 -11.09 4.57
CA THR A 167 25.57 -11.17 3.14
C THR A 167 25.92 -9.83 2.51
N LEU A 168 26.87 -9.84 1.59
CA LEU A 168 27.12 -8.72 0.69
C LEU A 168 26.19 -8.88 -0.52
N VAL A 169 25.48 -7.81 -0.84
CA VAL A 169 24.58 -7.73 -1.99
C VAL A 169 25.18 -6.73 -2.96
N ILE A 170 25.36 -7.13 -4.21
CA ILE A 170 25.62 -6.23 -5.33
C ILE A 170 24.34 -6.19 -6.16
N LYS A 171 23.58 -5.10 -6.09
CA LYS A 171 22.31 -4.90 -6.80
C LYS A 171 22.60 -4.15 -8.10
N CYS A 172 22.51 -4.86 -9.22
CA CYS A 172 22.77 -4.31 -10.55
C CYS A 172 21.52 -3.59 -11.09
N ALA A 173 21.73 -2.52 -11.87
CA ALA A 173 20.68 -1.92 -12.69
C ALA A 173 20.20 -2.95 -13.74
N ARG A 174 18.92 -2.89 -14.12
CA ARG A 174 18.45 -3.64 -15.29
C ARG A 174 18.90 -2.92 -16.57
N PRO A 175 19.00 -3.64 -17.70
CA PRO A 175 19.17 -3.00 -18.99
C PRO A 175 18.09 -1.93 -19.20
N GLU A 176 18.50 -0.73 -19.64
CA GLU A 176 17.61 0.42 -19.95
C GLU A 176 16.89 1.06 -18.75
N GLU A 177 17.17 0.61 -17.52
CA GLU A 177 16.65 1.22 -16.30
C GLU A 177 17.51 2.43 -15.88
N ASP A 178 16.86 3.47 -15.37
CA ASP A 178 17.54 4.60 -14.77
C ASP A 178 18.20 4.19 -13.44
N PRO A 179 19.54 4.33 -13.29
CA PRO A 179 20.23 3.96 -12.06
C PRO A 179 19.94 4.88 -10.86
N GLU A 180 19.18 5.96 -11.02
CA GLU A 180 18.79 6.85 -9.91
C GLU A 180 18.13 6.10 -8.75
N GLY A 181 17.32 5.06 -9.02
CA GLY A 181 16.71 4.22 -7.99
C GLY A 181 17.73 3.56 -7.05
N LEU A 182 18.85 3.07 -7.59
CA LEU A 182 19.93 2.48 -6.79
C LEU A 182 20.60 3.52 -5.87
N SER A 183 20.82 4.74 -6.39
CA SER A 183 21.37 5.82 -5.57
C SER A 183 20.38 6.24 -4.47
N ALA A 184 19.09 6.27 -4.77
CA ALA A 184 18.05 6.58 -3.79
C ALA A 184 18.00 5.53 -2.69
N GLU A 185 18.07 4.24 -3.03
CA GLU A 185 18.15 3.15 -2.05
C GLU A 185 19.36 3.29 -1.13
N TRP A 186 20.54 3.54 -1.69
CA TRP A 186 21.75 3.80 -0.90
C TRP A 186 21.57 4.98 0.06
N HIS A 187 20.99 6.08 -0.41
CA HIS A 187 20.72 7.27 0.40
C HIS A 187 19.79 6.94 1.56
N TRP A 188 18.66 6.28 1.28
CA TRP A 188 17.68 5.93 2.30
C TRP A 188 18.22 4.96 3.34
N MET A 189 19.05 3.99 2.94
CA MET A 189 19.75 3.11 3.89
C MET A 189 20.62 3.91 4.87
N GLN A 190 21.35 4.93 4.40
CA GLN A 190 22.15 5.77 5.30
C GLN A 190 21.29 6.65 6.21
N THR A 191 20.29 7.33 5.62
CA THR A 191 19.45 8.29 6.32
C THR A 191 18.56 7.63 7.37
N LEU A 192 18.10 6.40 7.13
CA LEU A 192 17.22 5.67 8.04
C LEU A 192 17.94 4.84 9.10
N ALA A 193 19.22 4.52 8.93
CA ALA A 193 19.98 3.69 9.86
C ALA A 193 19.95 4.18 11.32
N SER A 194 19.90 5.49 11.53
CA SER A 194 19.80 6.12 12.86
C SER A 194 18.40 6.62 13.22
N SER A 195 17.48 6.62 12.24
CA SER A 195 16.14 7.20 12.40
C SER A 195 15.09 6.16 12.78
N LEU A 196 15.35 4.87 12.52
CA LEU A 196 14.44 3.80 12.89
C LEU A 196 14.56 3.40 14.37
N PRO A 197 13.48 2.87 14.97
CA PRO A 197 13.48 2.38 16.35
C PRO A 197 14.58 1.33 16.62
N PRO A 198 15.14 1.28 17.85
CA PRO A 198 16.17 0.30 18.20
C PRO A 198 15.76 -1.14 17.89
N GLY A 199 16.68 -1.92 17.31
CA GLY A 199 16.42 -3.29 16.87
C GLY A 199 15.85 -3.42 15.46
N SER A 200 15.54 -2.32 14.79
CA SER A 200 15.20 -2.32 13.36
C SER A 200 16.45 -2.58 12.51
N HIS A 201 16.35 -3.50 11.55
CA HIS A 201 17.42 -3.75 10.59
C HIS A 201 17.34 -2.78 9.42
N VAL A 202 18.44 -2.11 9.12
CA VAL A 202 18.66 -1.36 7.86
C VAL A 202 19.96 -1.89 7.24
N PRO A 203 19.97 -2.29 5.96
CA PRO A 203 21.20 -2.70 5.30
C PRO A 203 22.25 -1.59 5.33
N THR A 204 23.53 -1.97 5.42
CA THR A 204 24.63 -1.01 5.50
C THR A 204 25.28 -0.83 4.13
N PRO A 205 25.22 0.34 3.50
CA PRO A 205 25.80 0.52 2.17
C PRO A 205 27.32 0.36 2.15
N VAL A 206 27.86 -0.13 1.03
CA VAL A 206 29.29 -0.36 0.80
C VAL A 206 29.76 0.46 -0.39
N GLY A 207 30.75 1.32 -0.16
CA GLY A 207 31.33 2.14 -1.21
C GLY A 207 30.41 3.30 -1.66
N PRO A 208 30.70 3.89 -2.83
CA PRO A 208 29.90 4.96 -3.42
C PRO A 208 28.45 4.57 -3.68
N ALA A 209 27.54 5.56 -3.73
CA ALA A 209 26.11 5.36 -3.95
C ALA A 209 25.78 4.67 -5.29
N LEU A 210 26.62 4.93 -6.30
CA LEU A 210 26.50 4.31 -7.61
C LEU A 210 27.89 3.98 -8.14
N MET A 211 28.05 2.75 -8.62
CA MET A 211 29.32 2.22 -9.10
C MET A 211 29.19 1.64 -10.51
N ARG A 212 30.27 1.72 -11.27
CA ARG A 212 30.51 0.88 -12.45
C ARG A 212 31.56 -0.16 -12.07
N ILE A 213 31.15 -1.41 -11.98
CA ILE A 213 31.96 -2.50 -11.43
C ILE A 213 32.62 -3.28 -12.56
N THR A 214 33.96 -3.38 -12.54
CA THR A 214 34.71 -4.26 -13.44
C THR A 214 34.81 -5.67 -12.87
N ASP A 215 35.04 -6.64 -13.76
CA ASP A 215 35.31 -8.05 -13.40
C ASP A 215 34.13 -8.73 -12.67
N LEU A 216 32.91 -8.26 -12.95
CA LEU A 216 31.70 -8.93 -12.53
C LEU A 216 31.55 -10.30 -13.22
N PRO A 217 30.93 -11.28 -12.54
CA PRO A 217 30.60 -12.57 -13.14
C PRO A 217 29.59 -12.41 -14.29
N GLN A 218 29.55 -13.37 -15.20
CA GLN A 218 28.72 -13.31 -16.42
C GLN A 218 27.22 -13.21 -16.11
N GLU A 219 26.80 -13.69 -14.95
CA GLU A 219 25.44 -13.66 -14.43
C GLU A 219 24.96 -12.27 -14.01
N ALA A 220 25.86 -11.27 -13.95
CA ALA A 220 25.49 -9.90 -13.63
C ALA A 220 24.56 -9.30 -14.68
N ALA A 221 23.48 -8.63 -14.22
CA ALA A 221 22.53 -7.99 -15.12
C ALA A 221 23.11 -6.74 -15.84
N SER A 222 24.05 -6.06 -15.20
CA SER A 222 24.72 -4.85 -15.70
C SER A 222 26.01 -4.61 -14.91
N ASP A 223 26.92 -3.80 -15.49
CA ASP A 223 28.11 -3.29 -14.81
C ASP A 223 27.79 -2.13 -13.84
N THR A 224 26.61 -1.52 -13.95
CA THR A 224 26.19 -0.41 -13.11
C THR A 224 25.39 -0.93 -11.91
N ALA A 225 25.84 -0.63 -10.69
CA ALA A 225 25.30 -1.25 -9.47
C ALA A 225 25.52 -0.40 -8.20
N MET A 226 24.81 -0.77 -7.13
CA MET A 226 25.15 -0.41 -5.75
C MET A 226 25.50 -1.66 -4.95
N ALA A 227 26.18 -1.49 -3.81
CA ALA A 227 26.49 -2.60 -2.90
C ALA A 227 26.08 -2.28 -1.46
N PHE A 228 25.68 -3.31 -0.70
CA PHE A 228 25.33 -3.19 0.72
C PHE A 228 25.49 -4.51 1.48
N LEU A 229 25.64 -4.41 2.81
CA LEU A 229 25.71 -5.52 3.75
C LEU A 229 24.37 -5.74 4.44
N THR A 230 24.00 -7.00 4.60
CA THR A 230 22.80 -7.42 5.33
C THR A 230 22.98 -8.81 5.95
N THR A 231 21.92 -9.39 6.51
CA THR A 231 21.88 -10.75 7.03
C THR A 231 21.06 -11.64 6.08
N PRO A 232 21.21 -12.98 6.14
CA PRO A 232 20.36 -13.89 5.36
C PRO A 232 18.85 -13.65 5.56
N ASP A 233 18.44 -13.23 6.77
CA ASP A 233 17.04 -12.95 7.13
C ASP A 233 16.41 -11.84 6.27
N TYR A 234 17.21 -11.00 5.62
CA TYR A 234 16.73 -9.98 4.67
C TYR A 234 16.06 -10.58 3.43
N PHE A 235 16.33 -11.85 3.12
CA PHE A 235 15.73 -12.55 1.98
C PHE A 235 14.63 -13.53 2.41
N THR A 236 14.23 -13.51 3.69
CA THR A 236 13.19 -14.39 4.24
C THR A 236 11.86 -13.66 4.34
N TYR A 237 10.87 -14.12 3.58
CA TYR A 237 9.54 -13.52 3.49
C TYR A 237 8.55 -14.13 4.48
N PRO A 238 7.56 -13.35 4.98
CA PRO A 238 6.51 -13.87 5.88
C PRO A 238 5.65 -14.96 5.23
N ASN A 239 5.62 -15.00 3.91
CA ASN A 239 4.90 -15.98 3.09
C ASN A 239 5.84 -16.89 2.30
N GLU A 240 7.06 -17.13 2.78
CA GLU A 240 8.04 -18.01 2.12
C GLU A 240 7.47 -19.41 1.85
N PRO A 241 7.34 -19.83 0.56
CA PRO A 241 6.73 -21.12 0.21
C PRO A 241 7.58 -22.34 0.57
N LEU A 242 8.91 -22.26 0.43
CA LEU A 242 9.79 -23.43 0.50
C LEU A 242 10.26 -23.75 1.92
N ALA A 243 10.37 -22.73 2.77
CA ALA A 243 10.72 -22.84 4.17
C ALA A 243 9.77 -21.97 5.01
N PRO A 244 8.50 -22.41 5.18
CA PRO A 244 7.50 -21.62 5.89
C PRO A 244 7.95 -21.30 7.32
N LEU A 245 7.77 -20.05 7.71
CA LEU A 245 8.00 -19.62 9.09
C LEU A 245 6.89 -20.12 10.01
N GLU A 246 7.25 -20.30 11.28
CA GLU A 246 6.28 -20.52 12.35
C GLU A 246 5.28 -19.37 12.42
N THR A 247 4.01 -19.67 12.63
CA THR A 247 2.94 -18.68 12.54
C THR A 247 3.11 -17.54 13.55
N ALA A 248 3.61 -17.84 14.75
CA ALA A 248 3.94 -16.82 15.75
C ALA A 248 5.01 -15.83 15.26
N SER A 249 6.03 -16.31 14.53
CA SER A 249 7.04 -15.46 13.91
C SER A 249 6.44 -14.59 12.82
N VAL A 250 5.49 -15.11 12.04
CA VAL A 250 4.79 -14.32 11.02
C VAL A 250 3.95 -13.23 11.64
N ILE A 251 3.20 -13.50 12.72
CA ILE A 251 2.45 -12.48 13.47
C ILE A 251 3.39 -11.36 13.93
N GLU A 252 4.56 -11.70 14.47
CA GLU A 252 5.58 -10.72 14.88
C GLU A 252 6.08 -9.88 13.69
N ILE A 253 6.44 -10.52 12.57
CA ILE A 253 6.90 -9.83 11.36
C ILE A 253 5.83 -8.86 10.84
N MET A 254 4.56 -9.29 10.81
CA MET A 254 3.45 -8.46 10.33
C MET A 254 3.25 -7.25 11.23
N GLY A 255 3.24 -7.45 12.56
CA GLY A 255 3.10 -6.35 13.53
C GLY A 255 4.28 -5.38 13.49
N ARG A 256 5.51 -5.88 13.44
CA ARG A 256 6.72 -5.05 13.35
C ARG A 256 6.79 -4.26 12.04
N SER A 257 6.47 -4.90 10.91
CA SER A 257 6.45 -4.23 9.61
C SER A 257 5.38 -3.15 9.55
N ALA A 258 4.17 -3.45 10.07
CA ALA A 258 3.10 -2.46 10.22
C ALA A 258 3.54 -1.27 11.07
N PHE A 259 4.19 -1.53 12.21
CA PHE A 259 4.75 -0.49 13.07
C PHE A 259 5.78 0.38 12.36
N LEU A 260 6.71 -0.20 11.61
CA LEU A 260 7.72 0.56 10.87
C LEU A 260 7.08 1.43 9.77
N PHE A 261 6.08 0.93 9.04
CA PHE A 261 5.35 1.73 8.07
C PHE A 261 4.62 2.91 8.73
N GLY A 262 3.89 2.66 9.82
CA GLY A 262 3.22 3.72 10.57
C GLY A 262 4.20 4.76 11.13
N HIS A 263 5.31 4.30 11.69
CA HIS A 263 6.36 5.14 12.26
C HIS A 263 7.00 6.08 11.23
N LEU A 264 7.32 5.56 10.04
CA LEU A 264 7.83 6.37 8.95
C LEU A 264 6.77 7.33 8.41
N ALA A 265 5.53 6.85 8.25
CA ALA A 265 4.44 7.67 7.75
C ALA A 265 4.23 8.90 8.65
N ALA A 266 4.18 8.75 9.98
CA ALA A 266 4.05 9.87 10.90
C ALA A 266 5.15 10.95 10.76
N ARG A 267 6.33 10.56 10.26
CA ARG A 267 7.48 11.43 9.95
C ARG A 267 7.48 11.93 8.51
N GLY A 268 6.37 11.79 7.81
CA GLY A 268 6.22 12.19 6.41
C GLY A 268 7.04 11.34 5.43
N ILE A 269 7.38 10.09 5.74
CA ILE A 269 8.12 9.18 4.86
C ILE A 269 7.25 7.98 4.56
N LEU A 270 7.02 7.66 3.28
CA LEU A 270 6.17 6.55 2.89
C LEU A 270 6.91 5.60 1.97
N HIS A 271 6.73 4.31 2.22
CA HIS A 271 7.08 3.28 1.27
C HIS A 271 5.97 3.16 0.22
N THR A 272 6.32 3.36 -1.05
CA THR A 272 5.36 3.48 -2.17
C THR A 272 5.06 2.16 -2.87
N ALA A 273 5.93 1.14 -2.74
CA ALA A 273 5.71 -0.19 -3.30
C ALA A 273 5.95 -1.34 -2.30
N PRO A 274 5.19 -1.46 -1.19
CA PRO A 274 5.35 -2.59 -0.25
C PRO A 274 5.07 -3.94 -0.91
N VAL A 275 4.11 -3.97 -1.84
CA VAL A 275 3.82 -5.05 -2.78
C VAL A 275 3.47 -4.39 -4.13
N PRO A 276 3.92 -4.93 -5.28
CA PRO A 276 3.54 -4.41 -6.59
C PRO A 276 2.09 -4.80 -6.95
N LEU A 277 1.14 -3.89 -6.70
CA LEU A 277 -0.30 -4.09 -6.91
C LEU A 277 -0.78 -3.48 -8.25
N PHE A 278 -1.64 -4.21 -8.98
CA PHE A 278 -2.16 -3.79 -10.30
C PHE A 278 -3.68 -4.02 -10.46
N HIS A 279 -4.36 -3.13 -11.20
CA HIS A 279 -5.77 -3.26 -11.61
C HIS A 279 -5.97 -4.10 -12.87
N ASN A 280 -5.07 -3.97 -13.84
CA ASN A 280 -5.06 -4.74 -15.08
C ASN A 280 -3.65 -4.77 -15.66
N ARG A 281 -3.00 -5.95 -15.66
CA ARG A 281 -1.63 -6.12 -16.16
C ARG A 281 -1.52 -6.14 -17.70
N VAL A 282 -2.65 -6.19 -18.42
CA VAL A 282 -2.70 -6.31 -19.90
C VAL A 282 -2.93 -4.96 -20.57
N GLN A 283 -3.42 -3.96 -19.83
CA GLN A 283 -3.83 -2.66 -20.36
C GLN A 283 -3.06 -1.48 -19.73
N THR A 284 -1.86 -1.76 -19.20
CA THR A 284 -0.96 -0.83 -18.53
C THR A 284 -0.77 0.46 -19.34
N ASP A 285 -0.56 0.33 -20.66
CA ASP A 285 -0.24 1.45 -21.56
C ASP A 285 -1.42 2.35 -21.94
N ARG A 286 -2.67 1.97 -21.59
CA ARG A 286 -3.90 2.72 -21.98
C ARG A 286 -4.51 3.52 -20.84
N ARG A 287 -3.94 3.48 -19.64
CA ARG A 287 -4.51 4.16 -18.47
C ARG A 287 -3.55 5.21 -17.94
N ASN A 288 -4.13 6.34 -17.51
CA ASN A 288 -3.39 7.41 -16.85
C ASN A 288 -2.72 6.99 -15.53
N ASP A 289 -3.03 5.79 -15.01
CA ASP A 289 -2.47 5.22 -13.79
C ASP A 289 -1.42 4.13 -14.02
N GLU A 290 -0.98 3.92 -15.27
CA GLU A 290 -0.01 2.88 -15.65
C GLU A 290 -0.38 1.48 -15.09
N GLY A 291 -1.68 1.21 -14.91
CA GLY A 291 -2.18 -0.04 -14.36
C GLY A 291 -2.01 -0.23 -12.84
N VAL A 292 -1.48 0.75 -12.10
CA VAL A 292 -1.30 0.71 -10.64
C VAL A 292 -2.64 0.60 -9.92
N TYR A 293 -2.72 -0.25 -8.90
CA TYR A 293 -3.96 -0.48 -8.15
C TYR A 293 -4.33 0.70 -7.23
N LEU A 294 -5.30 1.51 -7.66
CA LEU A 294 -6.01 2.49 -6.83
C LEU A 294 -7.10 1.82 -5.96
N TRP A 295 -6.77 1.47 -4.72
CA TRP A 295 -7.66 0.76 -3.80
C TRP A 295 -8.97 1.50 -3.47
N GLN A 296 -8.95 2.84 -3.48
CA GLN A 296 -10.13 3.68 -3.19
C GLN A 296 -11.29 3.44 -4.18
N LYS A 297 -10.99 2.90 -5.38
CA LYS A 297 -12.00 2.57 -6.39
C LYS A 297 -12.65 1.20 -6.15
N GLY A 298 -12.06 0.34 -5.31
CA GLY A 298 -12.55 -1.01 -5.02
C GLY A 298 -12.71 -1.89 -6.28
N GLY A 299 -11.83 -1.70 -7.27
CA GLY A 299 -11.80 -2.50 -8.49
C GLY A 299 -11.26 -3.91 -8.25
N ARG A 300 -11.34 -4.78 -9.25
CA ARG A 300 -10.69 -6.09 -9.20
C ARG A 300 -9.18 -5.95 -8.97
N LEU A 301 -8.63 -6.78 -8.07
CA LEU A 301 -7.19 -6.89 -7.86
C LEU A 301 -6.63 -8.09 -8.63
N ASP A 302 -5.65 -7.83 -9.50
CA ASP A 302 -5.12 -8.84 -10.41
C ASP A 302 -4.01 -9.70 -9.82
N ARG A 303 -4.16 -11.02 -9.97
CA ARG A 303 -3.16 -12.03 -9.60
C ARG A 303 -2.63 -11.78 -8.18
N TRP A 304 -3.54 -11.54 -7.25
CA TRP A 304 -3.22 -10.99 -5.91
C TRP A 304 -2.16 -11.83 -5.20
N LEU A 305 -2.25 -13.16 -5.30
CA LEU A 305 -1.32 -14.10 -4.69
C LEU A 305 0.09 -13.98 -5.30
N ALA A 306 0.17 -13.83 -6.62
CA ALA A 306 1.44 -13.64 -7.32
C ALA A 306 2.05 -12.27 -7.03
N SER A 307 1.24 -11.23 -6.86
CA SER A 307 1.72 -9.90 -6.40
C SER A 307 2.42 -10.00 -5.05
N CYS A 308 1.89 -10.80 -4.12
CA CYS A 308 2.47 -10.99 -2.78
C CYS A 308 3.76 -11.82 -2.76
N ARG A 309 4.29 -12.33 -3.87
CA ARG A 309 5.42 -13.28 -3.84
C ARG A 309 6.71 -12.72 -3.21
N PHE A 310 6.97 -11.44 -3.42
CA PHE A 310 8.19 -10.77 -2.97
C PHE A 310 7.84 -9.45 -2.30
N PRO A 311 7.24 -9.46 -1.09
CA PRO A 311 6.94 -8.23 -0.39
C PRO A 311 8.24 -7.51 0.00
N ASN A 312 8.18 -6.18 0.02
CA ASN A 312 9.28 -5.32 0.44
C ASN A 312 9.36 -5.16 1.96
N PHE A 313 9.01 -6.24 2.68
CA PHE A 313 9.19 -6.41 4.12
C PHE A 313 9.35 -7.91 4.44
N GLY A 314 10.08 -8.24 5.49
CA GLY A 314 10.45 -9.62 5.82
C GLY A 314 10.96 -9.80 7.25
N LEU A 315 11.61 -10.95 7.47
CA LEU A 315 12.11 -11.36 8.79
C LEU A 315 13.09 -10.35 9.41
N SER A 316 13.85 -9.61 8.62
CA SER A 316 14.72 -8.54 9.15
C SER A 316 14.01 -7.20 9.37
N GLY A 317 12.96 -6.89 8.59
CA GLY A 317 12.34 -5.56 8.58
C GLY A 317 11.93 -5.11 7.17
N LEU A 318 11.93 -3.80 6.93
CA LEU A 318 11.63 -3.20 5.62
C LEU A 318 12.76 -3.45 4.62
N ARG A 319 12.43 -3.44 3.32
CA ARG A 319 13.32 -3.76 2.21
C ARG A 319 13.09 -2.78 1.06
N ASP A 320 13.99 -2.81 0.10
CA ASP A 320 13.83 -2.11 -1.19
C ASP A 320 13.64 -0.60 -1.04
N PHE A 321 14.61 0.04 -0.39
CA PHE A 321 14.50 1.42 0.08
C PHE A 321 14.47 2.46 -1.07
N GLU A 322 14.66 2.06 -2.32
CA GLU A 322 14.42 2.92 -3.50
C GLU A 322 12.96 3.41 -3.57
N HIS A 323 12.03 2.68 -2.96
CA HIS A 323 10.61 3.02 -2.96
C HIS A 323 10.17 3.93 -1.79
N MET A 324 11.11 4.57 -1.11
CA MET A 324 10.79 5.57 -0.08
C MET A 324 10.60 6.95 -0.72
N SER A 325 9.55 7.66 -0.31
CA SER A 325 9.27 9.03 -0.73
C SER A 325 8.86 9.88 0.47
N THR A 326 9.25 11.15 0.44
CA THR A 326 8.80 12.13 1.43
C THR A 326 7.44 12.68 1.05
N ALA A 327 6.64 13.09 2.05
CA ALA A 327 5.33 13.71 1.85
C ALA A 327 5.39 14.97 0.97
N ARG A 328 6.54 15.64 0.90
CA ARG A 328 6.78 16.83 0.07
C ARG A 328 6.89 16.48 -1.42
N GLU A 329 7.36 15.30 -1.76
CA GLU A 329 7.50 14.84 -3.15
C GLU A 329 6.17 14.31 -3.70
N LEU A 330 5.24 13.96 -2.82
CA LEU A 330 3.97 13.37 -3.19
C LEU A 330 2.95 14.43 -3.62
N PRO A 331 2.16 14.15 -4.69
CA PRO A 331 0.98 14.96 -5.01
C PRO A 331 0.00 15.04 -3.85
N THR A 332 -0.82 16.11 -3.84
CA THR A 332 -1.87 16.28 -2.83
C THR A 332 -2.86 15.10 -2.85
N GLY A 333 -3.01 14.43 -1.71
CA GLY A 333 -3.90 13.27 -1.55
C GLY A 333 -3.23 11.90 -1.72
N ASP A 334 -2.02 11.86 -2.29
CA ASP A 334 -1.31 10.59 -2.49
C ASP A 334 -0.78 9.99 -1.19
N TYR A 335 -0.53 10.80 -0.16
CA TYR A 335 -0.16 10.32 1.16
C TYR A 335 -1.19 9.31 1.72
N TYR A 336 -2.48 9.68 1.72
CA TYR A 336 -3.55 8.81 2.19
C TYR A 336 -3.68 7.55 1.33
N ARG A 337 -3.53 7.70 0.01
CA ARG A 337 -3.52 6.57 -0.92
C ARG A 337 -2.39 5.60 -0.59
N ILE A 338 -1.15 6.08 -0.43
CA ILE A 338 0.03 5.25 -0.20
C ILE A 338 -0.02 4.59 1.19
N MET A 339 -0.52 5.27 2.23
CA MET A 339 -0.80 4.61 3.51
C MET A 339 -1.77 3.45 3.34
N GLY A 340 -2.84 3.65 2.56
CA GLY A 340 -3.77 2.59 2.22
C GLY A 340 -3.12 1.44 1.44
N ASP A 341 -2.20 1.74 0.52
CA ASP A 341 -1.42 0.74 -0.22
C ASP A 341 -0.56 -0.12 0.73
N GLN A 342 0.07 0.50 1.75
CA GLN A 342 0.83 -0.21 2.78
C GLN A 342 -0.05 -1.14 3.61
N ILE A 343 -1.18 -0.63 4.11
CA ILE A 343 -2.12 -1.42 4.92
C ILE A 343 -2.67 -2.58 4.08
N LEU A 344 -3.15 -2.31 2.87
CA LEU A 344 -3.69 -3.35 1.99
C LEU A 344 -2.63 -4.40 1.65
N SER A 345 -1.39 -3.99 1.40
CA SER A 345 -0.28 -4.92 1.16
C SER A 345 -0.04 -5.86 2.33
N LEU A 346 -0.08 -5.36 3.56
CA LEU A 346 0.03 -6.18 4.77
C LEU A 346 -1.11 -7.21 4.87
N LEU A 347 -2.36 -6.79 4.61
CA LEU A 347 -3.51 -7.70 4.62
C LEU A 347 -3.38 -8.81 3.57
N LEU A 348 -2.98 -8.45 2.36
CA LEU A 348 -2.80 -9.40 1.26
C LEU A 348 -1.70 -10.40 1.58
N VAL A 349 -0.58 -9.95 2.16
CA VAL A 349 0.51 -10.83 2.56
C VAL A 349 0.10 -11.76 3.70
N ALA A 350 -0.67 -11.28 4.68
CA ALA A 350 -1.24 -12.13 5.75
C ALA A 350 -2.12 -13.25 5.18
N GLY A 351 -2.98 -12.96 4.20
CA GLY A 351 -3.75 -13.99 3.51
C GLY A 351 -2.89 -14.90 2.64
N SER A 352 -1.86 -14.35 1.99
CA SER A 352 -0.94 -15.13 1.14
C SER A 352 -0.11 -16.15 1.93
N HIS A 353 0.19 -15.91 3.21
CA HIS A 353 0.94 -16.85 4.07
C HIS A 353 0.31 -18.24 4.12
N PHE A 354 -1.02 -18.31 4.15
CA PHE A 354 -1.74 -19.59 4.17
C PHE A 354 -1.76 -20.27 2.80
N ARG A 355 -1.74 -19.47 1.72
CA ARG A 355 -1.79 -19.94 0.32
C ARG A 355 -0.42 -20.28 -0.25
N SER A 356 0.64 -19.63 0.20
CA SER A 356 1.99 -19.81 -0.37
C SER A 356 2.60 -21.19 -0.09
N ARG A 357 2.00 -21.97 0.80
CA ARG A 357 2.32 -23.40 1.03
C ARG A 357 2.17 -24.27 -0.22
N GLU A 358 1.57 -23.77 -1.30
CA GLU A 358 1.49 -24.45 -2.60
C GLU A 358 2.84 -24.62 -3.32
N GLY A 359 3.89 -23.90 -2.93
CA GLY A 359 5.11 -23.87 -3.73
C GLY A 359 4.82 -23.46 -5.18
N ALA A 360 5.64 -23.90 -6.13
CA ALA A 360 5.43 -23.63 -7.55
C ALA A 360 4.16 -24.30 -8.15
N ALA A 361 3.46 -25.17 -7.40
CA ALA A 361 2.30 -25.91 -7.89
C ALA A 361 1.02 -25.05 -8.03
N ALA A 362 0.93 -23.91 -7.33
CA ALA A 362 -0.16 -22.93 -7.46
C ALA A 362 -0.28 -22.34 -8.88
N LEU A 363 0.78 -22.42 -9.69
CA LEU A 363 0.86 -21.85 -11.04
C LEU A 363 0.49 -22.85 -12.15
N SER A 364 0.10 -24.08 -11.78
CA SER A 364 -0.42 -25.04 -12.75
C SER A 364 -1.68 -24.45 -13.41
N HIS A 365 -1.57 -24.10 -14.70
CA HIS A 365 -2.62 -23.53 -15.57
C HIS A 365 -3.86 -24.42 -15.76
N ALA A 366 -3.99 -25.50 -14.99
CA ALA A 366 -5.20 -26.28 -14.93
C ALA A 366 -6.27 -25.49 -14.15
N PRO A 367 -7.53 -25.46 -14.61
CA PRO A 367 -8.65 -24.89 -13.88
C PRO A 367 -9.01 -25.80 -12.69
N ASP A 368 -8.09 -25.97 -11.74
CA ASP A 368 -8.46 -26.54 -10.45
C ASP A 368 -8.96 -25.38 -9.59
N THR A 369 -10.28 -25.24 -9.52
CA THR A 369 -10.99 -24.30 -8.63
C THR A 369 -10.85 -24.79 -7.20
N SER A 370 -9.61 -24.86 -6.72
CA SER A 370 -9.30 -25.53 -5.47
C SER A 370 -9.82 -24.70 -4.31
N ASP A 371 -10.66 -25.33 -3.48
CA ASP A 371 -11.12 -24.75 -2.22
C ASP A 371 -10.03 -25.07 -1.17
N ARG A 372 -9.33 -24.02 -0.73
CA ARG A 372 -8.19 -24.04 0.21
C ARG A 372 -8.53 -23.36 1.52
N ARG A 373 -9.82 -23.14 1.81
CA ARG A 373 -10.24 -22.46 3.06
C ARG A 373 -9.82 -23.22 4.31
N ASP A 374 -9.70 -24.54 4.21
CA ASP A 374 -9.20 -25.44 5.25
C ASP A 374 -7.74 -25.17 5.64
N TRP A 375 -6.95 -24.50 4.80
CA TRP A 375 -5.57 -24.15 5.12
C TRP A 375 -5.47 -22.91 6.00
N PHE A 376 -6.53 -22.11 6.04
CA PHE A 376 -6.56 -20.94 6.89
C PHE A 376 -6.91 -21.34 8.32
N ASN A 377 -6.06 -20.93 9.26
CA ASN A 377 -6.44 -20.91 10.66
C ASN A 377 -7.03 -19.53 10.97
N ALA A 378 -8.33 -19.48 11.28
CA ALA A 378 -9.04 -18.22 11.50
C ALA A 378 -8.50 -17.42 12.70
N ASP A 379 -8.10 -18.09 13.77
CA ASP A 379 -7.55 -17.44 14.97
C ASP A 379 -6.19 -16.81 14.66
N HIS A 380 -5.33 -17.54 13.93
CA HIS A 380 -4.03 -17.03 13.51
C HIS A 380 -4.15 -15.87 12.52
N LEU A 381 -5.06 -15.94 11.55
CA LEU A 381 -5.31 -14.82 10.65
C LEU A 381 -5.81 -13.60 11.43
N THR A 382 -6.75 -13.80 12.35
CA THR A 382 -7.26 -12.71 13.21
C THR A 382 -6.14 -12.08 14.03
N ALA A 383 -5.24 -12.88 14.60
CA ALA A 383 -4.09 -12.38 15.34
C ALA A 383 -3.11 -11.59 14.44
N MET A 384 -2.91 -11.99 13.18
CA MET A 384 -2.13 -11.19 12.22
C MET A 384 -2.81 -9.85 11.91
N LEU A 385 -4.13 -9.85 11.71
CA LEU A 385 -4.91 -8.63 11.46
C LEU A 385 -4.85 -7.67 12.66
N GLU A 386 -4.93 -8.20 13.88
CA GLU A 386 -4.77 -7.43 15.13
C GLU A 386 -3.36 -6.85 15.26
N ALA A 387 -2.33 -7.64 14.95
CA ALA A 387 -0.95 -7.18 14.94
C ALA A 387 -0.72 -6.06 13.90
N ILE A 388 -1.33 -6.16 12.71
CA ILE A 388 -1.27 -5.11 11.68
C ILE A 388 -1.96 -3.83 12.16
N LEU A 389 -3.20 -3.93 12.65
CA LEU A 389 -3.97 -2.79 13.16
C LEU A 389 -3.21 -2.07 14.28
N THR A 390 -2.77 -2.85 15.26
CA THR A 390 -2.09 -2.34 16.45
C THR A 390 -0.73 -1.75 16.09
N GLY A 391 0.08 -2.50 15.34
CA GLY A 391 1.41 -2.07 14.92
C GLY A 391 1.35 -0.78 14.12
N TYR A 392 0.54 -0.72 13.06
CA TYR A 392 0.47 0.45 12.18
C TYR A 392 0.04 1.70 12.93
N HIS A 393 -1.05 1.60 13.71
CA HIS A 393 -1.56 2.73 14.48
C HIS A 393 -0.59 3.18 15.58
N GLN A 394 0.02 2.26 16.33
CA GLN A 394 1.00 2.60 17.37
C GLN A 394 2.27 3.19 16.79
N GLY A 395 2.75 2.68 15.65
CA GLY A 395 3.90 3.23 14.95
C GLY A 395 3.68 4.69 14.60
N PHE A 396 2.50 5.00 14.07
CA PHE A 396 2.14 6.35 13.64
C PHE A 396 1.91 7.31 14.83
N THR A 397 1.19 6.85 15.86
CA THR A 397 0.80 7.68 17.01
C THR A 397 1.86 7.72 18.12
N GLY A 398 2.96 6.97 17.98
CA GLY A 398 3.96 6.81 19.04
C GLY A 398 3.42 6.10 20.30
N GLY A 399 2.29 5.39 20.19
CA GLY A 399 1.58 4.78 21.33
C GLY A 399 0.78 5.74 22.19
N GLY A 400 0.60 7.01 21.75
CA GLY A 400 -0.16 8.03 22.47
C GLY A 400 -1.68 7.84 22.43
N SER A 401 -2.20 6.97 21.55
CA SER A 401 -3.61 6.59 21.45
C SER A 401 -3.76 5.08 21.43
N LYS A 402 -4.92 4.60 21.87
CA LYS A 402 -5.27 3.19 21.71
C LYS A 402 -5.62 2.92 20.25
N PRO A 403 -5.34 1.71 19.74
CA PRO A 403 -5.79 1.34 18.41
C PRO A 403 -7.31 1.50 18.26
N PRO A 404 -7.82 1.69 17.03
CA PRO A 404 -9.23 1.93 16.81
C PRO A 404 -10.10 0.79 17.34
N ASP A 405 -11.05 1.12 18.21
CA ASP A 405 -12.06 0.18 18.70
C ASP A 405 -13.20 0.03 17.67
N GLY A 406 -13.96 -1.06 17.75
CA GLY A 406 -15.17 -1.28 16.93
C GLY A 406 -14.93 -1.88 15.54
N ILE A 407 -13.69 -2.21 15.18
CA ILE A 407 -13.37 -2.95 13.95
C ILE A 407 -13.51 -4.46 14.21
N ASP A 408 -14.46 -5.11 13.54
CA ASP A 408 -14.65 -6.58 13.63
C ASP A 408 -13.61 -7.33 12.79
N LEU A 409 -12.43 -7.56 13.38
CA LEU A 409 -11.33 -8.32 12.77
C LEU A 409 -11.72 -9.77 12.46
N GLY A 410 -12.62 -10.36 13.25
CA GLY A 410 -13.11 -11.72 13.02
C GLY A 410 -13.98 -11.80 11.77
N ALA A 411 -14.84 -10.81 11.54
CA ALA A 411 -15.62 -10.71 10.30
C ALA A 411 -14.73 -10.49 9.08
N LEU A 412 -13.73 -9.59 9.17
CA LEU A 412 -12.75 -9.40 8.11
C LEU A 412 -12.00 -10.70 7.80
N GLY A 413 -11.48 -11.38 8.84
CA GLY A 413 -10.79 -12.66 8.69
C GLY A 413 -11.64 -13.71 8.00
N ARG A 414 -12.92 -13.87 8.39
CA ARG A 414 -13.85 -14.80 7.72
C ARG A 414 -14.03 -14.47 6.24
N ARG A 415 -14.25 -13.21 5.89
CA ARG A 415 -14.42 -12.78 4.48
C ARG A 415 -13.14 -12.96 3.66
N MET A 416 -11.98 -12.69 4.24
CA MET A 416 -10.68 -12.98 3.63
C MET A 416 -10.52 -14.49 3.35
N ILE A 417 -10.86 -15.36 4.31
CA ILE A 417 -10.81 -16.81 4.11
C ILE A 417 -11.74 -17.23 2.97
N GLU A 418 -12.98 -16.74 2.96
CA GLU A 418 -13.98 -17.08 1.94
C GLU A 418 -13.53 -16.72 0.52
N GLU A 419 -12.93 -15.54 0.34
CA GLU A 419 -12.56 -15.01 -0.97
C GLU A 419 -11.13 -15.39 -1.40
N MET A 420 -10.17 -15.41 -0.48
CA MET A 420 -8.75 -15.70 -0.76
C MET A 420 -8.44 -17.19 -0.68
N GLY A 421 -9.27 -17.97 0.03
CA GLY A 421 -9.18 -19.42 0.11
C GLY A 421 -9.82 -20.14 -1.08
N ARG A 422 -10.38 -19.44 -2.07
CA ARG A 422 -11.00 -20.05 -3.25
C ARG A 422 -10.53 -19.40 -4.54
N ASP A 423 -10.16 -20.24 -5.48
CA ASP A 423 -9.77 -19.82 -6.82
C ASP A 423 -11.00 -19.59 -7.71
N THR A 424 -11.88 -18.66 -7.28
CA THR A 424 -13.18 -18.37 -7.90
C THR A 424 -13.03 -17.52 -9.16
N HIS A 425 -12.07 -16.61 -9.18
CA HIS A 425 -11.86 -15.68 -10.28
C HIS A 425 -10.50 -15.94 -10.91
N MET A 426 -10.49 -16.76 -11.97
CA MET A 426 -9.25 -17.20 -12.63
C MET A 426 -9.01 -16.55 -13.99
N GLU A 427 -10.04 -15.93 -14.56
CA GLU A 427 -10.04 -15.48 -15.95
C GLU A 427 -9.50 -14.06 -16.11
N GLU A 428 -8.68 -13.86 -17.13
CA GLU A 428 -8.24 -12.59 -17.70
C GLU A 428 -8.61 -12.59 -19.19
N ILE A 429 -9.09 -11.45 -19.71
CA ILE A 429 -9.53 -11.36 -21.12
C ILE A 429 -8.60 -10.44 -21.89
N LEU A 430 -7.86 -11.01 -22.85
CA LEU A 430 -7.12 -10.25 -23.85
C LEU A 430 -8.05 -9.94 -25.02
N ARG A 431 -8.51 -8.69 -25.10
CA ARG A 431 -9.51 -8.29 -26.10
C ARG A 431 -8.94 -8.30 -27.51
N ALA A 432 -9.72 -8.67 -28.51
CA ALA A 432 -9.32 -8.68 -29.92
C ALA A 432 -8.75 -7.33 -30.38
N ARG A 433 -9.31 -6.23 -29.88
CA ARG A 433 -8.82 -4.88 -30.15
C ARG A 433 -7.42 -4.62 -29.55
N ASP A 434 -7.12 -5.18 -28.39
CA ASP A 434 -5.83 -4.99 -27.73
C ASP A 434 -4.75 -5.79 -28.47
N GLN A 435 -5.13 -6.96 -29.01
CA GLN A 435 -4.26 -7.80 -29.83
C GLN A 435 -3.80 -7.12 -31.13
N GLN A 436 -4.59 -6.18 -31.67
CA GLN A 436 -4.24 -5.47 -32.91
C GLN A 436 -3.07 -4.50 -32.74
N ASP A 437 -2.86 -3.99 -31.53
CA ASP A 437 -1.78 -3.05 -31.22
C ASP A 437 -0.48 -3.78 -30.82
N MET A 438 -0.51 -5.10 -30.67
CA MET A 438 0.64 -5.91 -30.29
C MET A 438 1.40 -6.38 -31.51
N GLU A 439 2.74 -6.30 -31.52
CA GLU A 439 3.56 -6.99 -32.51
C GLU A 439 3.45 -8.51 -32.36
N GLU A 440 3.69 -9.27 -33.44
CA GLU A 440 3.50 -10.74 -33.44
C GLU A 440 4.36 -11.45 -32.37
N LYS A 441 5.60 -10.96 -32.19
CA LYS A 441 6.51 -11.42 -31.14
C LYS A 441 5.97 -11.17 -29.74
N ASP A 442 5.31 -10.02 -29.53
CA ASP A 442 4.80 -9.59 -28.23
C ASP A 442 3.50 -10.33 -27.91
N PHE A 443 2.66 -10.58 -28.91
CA PHE A 443 1.47 -11.42 -28.80
C PHE A 443 1.83 -12.86 -28.45
N THR A 444 2.79 -13.46 -29.18
CA THR A 444 3.25 -14.83 -28.89
C THR A 444 3.83 -14.92 -27.48
N ARG A 445 4.75 -14.02 -27.13
CA ARG A 445 5.35 -13.95 -25.79
C ARG A 445 4.30 -13.79 -24.69
N PHE A 446 3.31 -12.93 -24.92
CA PHE A 446 2.24 -12.67 -23.96
C PHE A 446 1.40 -13.91 -23.65
N LEU A 447 1.10 -14.73 -24.67
CA LEU A 447 0.37 -15.99 -24.52
C LEU A 447 1.23 -17.05 -23.83
N THR A 448 2.52 -17.16 -24.20
CA THR A 448 3.42 -18.15 -23.60
C THR A 448 3.69 -17.86 -22.13
N ASP A 449 3.85 -16.58 -21.75
CA ASP A 449 3.98 -16.13 -20.36
C ASP A 449 2.73 -16.43 -19.51
N ARG A 450 1.61 -16.81 -20.16
CA ARG A 450 0.32 -17.13 -19.54
C ARG A 450 -0.10 -18.59 -19.73
N GLY A 451 0.84 -19.46 -20.11
CA GLY A 451 0.67 -20.90 -20.07
C GLY A 451 0.41 -21.58 -21.40
N TYR A 452 0.41 -20.84 -22.51
CA TYR A 452 0.40 -21.47 -23.84
C TYR A 452 1.80 -22.03 -24.14
N SER A 453 1.88 -23.20 -24.75
CA SER A 453 3.13 -23.62 -25.39
C SER A 453 3.42 -22.75 -26.63
N ASP A 454 4.69 -22.67 -27.05
CA ASP A 454 5.07 -21.95 -28.26
C ASP A 454 4.25 -22.40 -29.49
N GLN A 455 3.96 -23.71 -29.60
CA GLN A 455 3.18 -24.26 -30.69
C GLN A 455 1.69 -23.88 -30.62
N GLU A 456 1.13 -23.80 -29.41
CA GLU A 456 -0.25 -23.35 -29.22
C GLU A 456 -0.36 -21.85 -29.51
N ALA A 457 0.55 -21.04 -28.97
CA ALA A 457 0.57 -19.60 -29.16
C ALA A 457 0.64 -19.21 -30.65
N GLN A 458 1.50 -19.87 -31.44
CA GLN A 458 1.62 -19.63 -32.89
C GLN A 458 0.36 -20.00 -33.70
N ARG A 459 -0.53 -20.84 -33.14
CA ARG A 459 -1.77 -21.26 -33.82
C ARG A 459 -2.96 -20.36 -33.49
N VAL A 460 -2.85 -19.49 -32.48
CA VAL A 460 -3.93 -18.60 -32.07
C VAL A 460 -3.99 -17.40 -33.04
N PRO A 461 -5.10 -17.19 -33.76
CA PRO A 461 -5.20 -16.08 -34.71
C PRO A 461 -5.36 -14.73 -33.98
N ARG A 462 -4.33 -13.89 -34.05
CA ARG A 462 -4.30 -12.54 -33.47
C ARG A 462 -5.43 -11.66 -34.02
N GLY A 463 -6.18 -11.01 -33.12
CA GLY A 463 -7.23 -10.04 -33.44
C GLY A 463 -8.54 -10.65 -33.96
N ALA A 464 -8.66 -11.98 -34.03
CA ALA A 464 -9.86 -12.64 -34.54
C ALA A 464 -11.01 -12.69 -33.52
N ALA A 465 -10.68 -12.87 -32.24
CA ALA A 465 -11.63 -12.92 -31.13
C ALA A 465 -10.94 -12.57 -29.81
N ASP A 466 -11.73 -12.28 -28.78
CA ASP A 466 -11.23 -12.15 -27.42
C ASP A 466 -10.68 -13.50 -26.94
N ILE A 467 -9.53 -13.47 -26.25
CA ILE A 467 -8.88 -14.67 -25.72
C ILE A 467 -9.04 -14.68 -24.20
N ILE A 468 -9.59 -15.77 -23.67
CA ILE A 468 -9.72 -16.03 -22.23
C ILE A 468 -8.45 -16.75 -21.76
N LEU A 469 -7.81 -16.17 -20.76
CA LEU A 469 -6.57 -16.65 -20.16
C LEU A 469 -6.82 -16.96 -18.70
N PHE A 470 -6.26 -18.07 -18.20
CA PHE A 470 -6.42 -18.47 -16.81
C PHE A 470 -5.16 -18.06 -16.03
N THR A 471 -5.18 -16.83 -15.52
CA THR A 471 -4.01 -16.19 -14.90
C THR A 471 -4.18 -15.87 -13.42
N GLY A 472 -5.36 -16.12 -12.84
CA GLY A 472 -5.64 -15.87 -11.43
C GLY A 472 -4.81 -16.71 -10.43
N PRO A 473 -5.18 -16.67 -9.14
CA PRO A 473 -6.41 -16.09 -8.61
C PRO A 473 -6.44 -14.55 -8.59
N HIS A 474 -7.58 -13.98 -8.96
CA HIS A 474 -7.92 -12.56 -8.84
C HIS A 474 -8.87 -12.33 -7.66
N LEU A 475 -8.89 -11.14 -7.06
CA LEU A 475 -9.96 -10.74 -6.14
C LEU A 475 -10.97 -9.89 -6.90
N GLY A 476 -12.06 -10.52 -7.31
CA GLY A 476 -13.09 -9.95 -8.16
C GLY A 476 -13.06 -10.48 -9.59
N ARG A 477 -14.21 -10.39 -10.26
CA ARG A 477 -14.38 -10.77 -11.67
C ARG A 477 -13.83 -9.70 -12.63
N PHE A 478 -13.60 -10.05 -13.89
CA PHE A 478 -13.22 -9.10 -14.93
C PHE A 478 -14.23 -7.93 -15.03
N ASN A 479 -13.74 -6.69 -15.12
CA ASN A 479 -14.53 -5.45 -15.03
C ASN A 479 -15.45 -5.35 -13.79
N GLY A 480 -15.19 -6.13 -12.74
CA GLY A 480 -15.93 -6.14 -11.49
C GLY A 480 -15.30 -5.30 -10.39
N LYS A 481 -16.01 -5.23 -9.26
CA LYS A 481 -15.44 -4.79 -7.99
C LYS A 481 -14.61 -5.92 -7.37
N ILE A 482 -13.76 -5.58 -6.42
CA ILE A 482 -13.11 -6.55 -5.54
C ILE A 482 -14.16 -7.44 -4.87
N SER A 483 -13.89 -8.74 -4.74
CA SER A 483 -14.83 -9.69 -4.13
C SER A 483 -14.82 -9.65 -2.59
N CYS A 484 -13.76 -9.10 -1.99
CA CYS A 484 -13.64 -8.82 -0.55
C CYS A 484 -13.62 -7.30 -0.29
N PRO A 485 -14.75 -6.57 -0.40
CA PRO A 485 -14.81 -5.13 -0.13
C PRO A 485 -14.40 -4.77 1.30
N GLU A 486 -14.50 -5.70 2.24
CA GLU A 486 -14.11 -5.53 3.64
C GLU A 486 -12.62 -5.20 3.79
N LEU A 487 -11.76 -5.66 2.86
CA LEU A 487 -10.36 -5.23 2.82
C LEU A 487 -10.25 -3.72 2.60
N ILE A 488 -11.03 -3.18 1.66
CA ILE A 488 -11.03 -1.76 1.32
C ILE A 488 -11.62 -0.94 2.47
N GLU A 489 -12.70 -1.43 3.08
CA GLU A 489 -13.31 -0.76 4.22
C GLU A 489 -12.33 -0.68 5.40
N PHE A 490 -11.69 -1.79 5.75
CA PHE A 490 -10.67 -1.84 6.80
C PHE A 490 -9.49 -0.91 6.50
N THR A 491 -8.95 -0.96 5.27
CA THR A 491 -7.84 -0.10 4.85
C THR A 491 -8.19 1.38 5.01
N ALA A 492 -9.38 1.79 4.56
CA ALA A 492 -9.82 3.18 4.67
C ALA A 492 -10.02 3.58 6.14
N THR A 493 -10.68 2.75 6.94
CA THR A 493 -10.92 3.02 8.36
C THR A 493 -9.61 3.17 9.13
N LEU A 494 -8.69 2.22 8.99
CA LEU A 494 -7.42 2.25 9.71
C LEU A 494 -6.59 3.48 9.30
N ALA A 495 -6.41 3.72 8.00
CA ALA A 495 -5.66 4.88 7.53
C ALA A 495 -6.26 6.20 8.04
N SER A 496 -7.58 6.36 7.96
CA SER A 496 -8.26 7.60 8.36
C SER A 496 -8.22 7.83 9.86
N ILE A 497 -8.53 6.84 10.68
CA ILE A 497 -8.46 6.99 12.15
C ILE A 497 -7.03 7.21 12.59
N THR A 498 -6.05 6.50 12.03
CA THR A 498 -4.62 6.71 12.33
C THR A 498 -4.17 8.14 12.03
N ILE A 499 -4.54 8.70 10.87
CA ILE A 499 -4.24 10.10 10.53
C ILE A 499 -4.91 11.05 11.52
N THR A 500 -6.19 10.85 11.80
CA THR A 500 -6.97 11.70 12.70
C THR A 500 -6.41 11.70 14.13
N ASP A 501 -6.13 10.52 14.68
CA ASP A 501 -5.53 10.38 16.00
C ASP A 501 -4.14 10.98 16.05
N GLY A 502 -3.31 10.73 15.04
CA GLY A 502 -1.97 11.30 14.97
C GLY A 502 -1.99 12.84 14.91
N PHE A 503 -2.95 13.43 14.20
CA PHE A 503 -3.15 14.89 14.22
C PHE A 503 -3.49 15.41 15.62
N LEU A 504 -4.40 14.73 16.33
CA LEU A 504 -4.82 15.13 17.68
C LEU A 504 -3.72 14.96 18.74
N ILE A 505 -2.82 13.98 18.56
CA ILE A 505 -1.71 13.70 19.49
C ILE A 505 -0.53 14.62 19.25
N ASN A 506 -0.18 14.88 17.99
CA ASN A 506 0.96 15.71 17.60
C ASN A 506 0.66 17.22 17.72
N ALA A 507 -0.20 17.60 18.66
CA ALA A 507 -0.38 19.00 19.05
C ALA A 507 0.96 19.56 19.54
N PRO A 508 1.42 20.70 19.01
CA PRO A 508 2.68 21.31 19.43
C PRO A 508 2.73 21.62 20.93
#